data_AF-A0A7W5A683-F1
#
_entry.id   AF-A0A7W5A683-F1
#
_cell.length_a   1.000
_cell.length_b   1.000
_cell.length_c   1.000
_cell.angle_alpha   90.00
_cell.angle_beta   90.00
_cell.angle_gamma   90.00
#
_symmetry.space_group_name_H-M   'P 1'
#
loop_
_entity.id
_entity.type
_entity.pdbx_description
1 polymer ?
#
loop_
_entity_poly.entity_id
_entity_poly.type
_entity_poly.pdbx_seq_one_letter_code
_entity_poly.pdbx_strand_id
1 'polypeptide(L)'
;MRTLRTALAVSLLTGAYLLAAVVLVGQQVLPRRRARTAADPGGLVLTEQDQPALWADVRQLAATAGTRAPDEIRLVADANAAVSDETSILGLRSGTRRMFLGVPLLQGLSRNQLHVVLAHELGHHSTTRSRLGALVHRSRLAIAEVAAGLTSPLTKRPFRTYARIFFALTRPLAHAHELDADRVSAQVAGPQTAGVTLRTLPALDAAWRIYLEQYVEAGAHYGLRPTRFFDSFTHLMSDPERLEELARISAAPAETTASAYDSHPPLAERIERLESMASTDETDRSGNAASILRYPQQTFLALEDKTFAGSGLTAAPMTEIVAVAGARAATIDAEILLNAMRENQIVPATARGALDLIASGNLDTLLGLVEVESTTADEAGDTAGETRRRTIARLLGAAIAHELVGEDKARYELSWAGPWRLIDIAGQEVDAESLAYEALDSPGYAAALRAWVHQLDAQVDTETQERASSDTQTPAPPDGFIGALAPISGDGFRTLLVTDTGLMMLKPSGSDRLATGLASVTSGSPGRKLIQRALDRSPAELAAASNTAYIPWNQIRALHLKQSSSGRRSADITTATGIGWSLHWTDAAEVEGHIWPAVDHYLGRRFTVD
;
A
#
# COMPACT_ATOMS: atom_id res chain seq x y z
N MET A 1 24.00 -40.70 34.33
CA MET A 1 24.76 -40.46 33.07
C MET A 1 23.89 -40.04 31.89
N ARG A 2 22.67 -40.57 31.69
CA ARG A 2 21.78 -40.16 30.58
C ARG A 2 21.32 -38.68 30.65
N THR A 3 21.00 -38.18 31.83
CA THR A 3 20.53 -36.79 32.07
C THR A 3 21.61 -35.73 31.85
N LEU A 4 22.87 -36.04 32.21
CA LEU A 4 24.00 -35.16 31.91
C LEU A 4 24.29 -35.07 30.42
N ARG A 5 24.18 -36.19 29.68
CA ARG A 5 24.40 -36.23 28.23
C ARG A 5 23.34 -35.45 27.47
N THR A 6 22.08 -35.50 27.91
CA THR A 6 20.99 -34.73 27.31
C THR A 6 21.13 -33.23 27.60
N ALA A 7 21.51 -32.85 28.83
CA ALA A 7 21.75 -31.44 29.16
C ALA A 7 22.92 -30.87 28.35
N LEU A 8 24.02 -31.62 28.22
CA LEU A 8 25.18 -31.20 27.42
C LEU A 8 24.84 -31.08 25.93
N ALA A 9 24.05 -32.03 25.39
CA ALA A 9 23.62 -32.00 24.00
C ALA A 9 22.70 -30.80 23.70
N VAL A 10 21.77 -30.48 24.62
CA VAL A 10 20.90 -29.30 24.50
C VAL A 10 21.75 -28.03 24.56
N SER A 11 22.64 -27.87 25.54
CA SER A 11 23.51 -26.68 25.63
C SER A 11 24.42 -26.51 24.40
N LEU A 12 24.95 -27.60 23.85
CA LEU A 12 25.76 -27.58 22.62
C LEU A 12 24.91 -27.21 21.39
N LEU A 13 23.68 -27.72 21.29
CA LEU A 13 22.75 -27.34 20.21
C LEU A 13 22.31 -25.88 20.30
N THR A 14 22.05 -25.37 21.51
CA THR A 14 21.71 -23.95 21.71
C THR A 14 22.91 -23.05 21.39
N GLY A 15 24.12 -23.44 21.81
CA GLY A 15 25.35 -22.74 21.47
C GLY A 15 25.67 -22.76 19.97
N ALA A 16 25.46 -23.90 19.31
CA ALA A 16 25.62 -24.04 17.86
C ALA A 16 24.56 -23.25 17.09
N TYR A 17 23.32 -23.18 17.57
CA TYR A 17 22.26 -22.36 16.99
C TYR A 17 22.54 -20.86 17.14
N LEU A 18 22.99 -20.41 18.31
CA LEU A 18 23.43 -19.02 18.54
C LEU A 18 24.62 -18.68 17.65
N LEU A 19 25.61 -19.57 17.52
CA LEU A 19 26.76 -19.38 16.64
C LEU A 19 26.33 -19.35 15.17
N ALA A 20 25.45 -20.26 14.74
CA ALA A 20 24.92 -20.30 13.38
C ALA A 20 24.09 -19.05 13.07
N ALA A 21 23.27 -18.57 14.01
CA ALA A 21 22.54 -17.31 13.88
C ALA A 21 23.49 -16.11 13.80
N VAL A 22 24.54 -16.07 14.62
CA VAL A 22 25.59 -15.04 14.57
C VAL A 22 26.40 -15.11 13.27
N VAL A 23 26.67 -16.31 12.73
CA VAL A 23 27.34 -16.50 11.45
C VAL A 23 26.43 -16.13 10.29
N LEU A 24 25.14 -16.44 10.34
CA LEU A 24 24.16 -16.08 9.30
C LEU A 24 23.95 -14.57 9.27
N VAL A 25 23.80 -13.94 10.44
CA VAL A 25 23.79 -12.48 10.60
C VAL A 25 25.14 -11.90 10.17
N GLY A 26 26.24 -12.53 10.55
CA GLY A 26 27.59 -12.16 10.15
C GLY A 26 27.81 -12.26 8.64
N GLN A 27 27.18 -13.18 7.92
CA GLN A 27 27.22 -13.30 6.46
C GLN A 27 26.31 -12.30 5.74
N GLN A 28 25.28 -11.77 6.42
CA GLN A 28 24.45 -10.66 5.95
C GLN A 28 25.08 -9.30 6.27
N VAL A 29 25.88 -9.21 7.34
CA VAL A 29 26.59 -8.00 7.82
C VAL A 29 28.03 -7.90 7.30
N LEU A 30 28.68 -9.00 6.91
CA LEU A 30 29.91 -8.94 6.13
C LEU A 30 29.57 -8.25 4.81
N PRO A 31 30.29 -7.18 4.43
CA PRO A 31 30.01 -6.51 3.17
C PRO A 31 30.21 -7.54 2.06
N ARG A 32 29.10 -8.00 1.47
CA ARG A 32 29.14 -8.74 0.21
C ARG A 32 29.94 -7.86 -0.73
N ARG A 33 31.17 -8.29 -1.05
CA ARG A 33 32.03 -7.70 -2.08
C ARG A 33 31.40 -7.96 -3.45
N ARG A 34 30.17 -7.50 -3.67
CA ARG A 34 29.64 -7.20 -4.99
C ARG A 34 30.09 -5.78 -5.31
N ALA A 35 30.58 -5.59 -6.52
CA ALA A 35 31.22 -4.39 -7.01
C ALA A 35 30.54 -3.11 -6.48
N ARG A 36 31.29 -2.34 -5.67
CA ARG A 36 30.93 -0.99 -5.25
C ARG A 36 31.04 -0.07 -6.48
N THR A 37 30.01 -0.03 -7.30
CA THR A 37 29.50 1.28 -7.71
C THR A 37 28.81 1.83 -6.47
N ALA A 38 29.26 2.97 -5.94
CA ALA A 38 28.54 3.64 -4.86
C ALA A 38 27.11 3.86 -5.34
N ALA A 39 26.16 3.07 -4.87
CA ALA A 39 24.75 3.33 -5.08
C ALA A 39 24.51 4.72 -4.48
N ASP A 40 24.03 5.67 -5.29
CA ASP A 40 23.66 7.00 -4.82
C ASP A 40 22.74 6.81 -3.61
N PRO A 41 23.08 7.33 -2.42
CA PRO A 41 22.29 7.10 -1.21
C PRO A 41 20.90 7.78 -1.23
N GLY A 42 20.41 8.18 -2.41
CA GLY A 42 19.13 8.83 -2.64
C GLY A 42 19.13 10.30 -2.25
N GLY A 43 18.08 11.02 -2.65
CA GLY A 43 17.87 12.43 -2.27
C GLY A 43 18.77 13.45 -2.98
N LEU A 44 18.41 14.73 -2.84
CA LEU A 44 19.13 15.87 -3.42
C LEU A 44 20.17 16.40 -2.43
N VAL A 45 21.45 16.46 -2.83
CA VAL A 45 22.52 16.99 -1.98
C VAL A 45 22.35 18.51 -1.84
N LEU A 46 22.33 19.00 -0.61
CA LEU A 46 22.26 20.42 -0.28
C LEU A 46 23.64 20.92 0.12
N THR A 47 24.31 21.68 -0.75
CA THR A 47 25.65 22.22 -0.44
C THR A 47 25.56 23.42 0.50
N GLU A 48 26.65 23.69 1.24
CA GLU A 48 26.75 24.86 2.12
C GLU A 48 26.71 26.18 1.33
N GLN A 49 27.21 26.17 0.10
CA GLN A 49 27.16 27.33 -0.79
C GLN A 49 25.71 27.67 -1.20
N ASP A 50 24.92 26.64 -1.49
CA ASP A 50 23.53 26.80 -1.92
C ASP A 50 22.59 27.11 -0.75
N GLN A 51 22.82 26.46 0.40
CA GLN A 51 21.94 26.48 1.58
C GLN A 51 22.66 26.91 2.88
N PRO A 52 23.29 28.10 2.94
CA PRO A 52 24.16 28.48 4.05
C PRO A 52 23.43 28.60 5.40
N ALA A 53 22.17 29.04 5.42
CA ALA A 53 21.39 29.18 6.65
C ALA A 53 21.07 27.82 7.27
N LEU A 54 20.68 26.83 6.46
CA LEU A 54 20.46 25.44 6.90
C LEU A 54 21.73 24.87 7.52
N TRP A 55 22.88 25.03 6.86
CA TRP A 55 24.14 24.52 7.36
C TRP A 55 24.58 25.19 8.66
N ALA A 56 24.39 26.50 8.79
CA ALA A 56 24.67 27.23 10.03
C ALA A 56 23.81 26.71 11.19
N ASP A 57 22.50 26.57 10.97
CA ASP A 57 21.56 26.03 11.97
C ASP A 57 21.98 24.61 12.38
N VAL A 58 22.19 23.70 11.43
CA VAL A 58 22.58 22.31 11.72
C VAL A 58 23.89 22.22 12.49
N ARG A 59 24.88 23.06 12.19
CA ARG A 59 26.15 23.12 12.95
C ARG A 59 25.93 23.63 14.37
N GLN A 60 25.10 24.64 14.56
CA GLN A 60 24.73 25.15 15.88
C GLN A 60 24.00 24.08 16.70
N LEU A 61 23.02 23.40 16.10
CA LEU A 61 22.30 22.30 16.74
C LEU A 61 23.23 21.14 17.12
N ALA A 62 24.17 20.78 16.23
CA ALA A 62 25.16 19.74 16.52
C ALA A 62 26.09 20.13 17.68
N ALA A 63 26.49 21.41 17.76
CA ALA A 63 27.27 21.94 18.87
C ALA A 63 26.49 21.88 20.20
N THR A 64 25.21 22.28 20.22
CA THR A 64 24.34 22.18 21.40
C THR A 64 24.14 20.72 21.83
N ALA A 65 23.92 19.82 20.88
CA ALA A 65 23.81 18.39 21.13
C ALA A 65 25.14 17.75 21.58
N GLY A 66 26.28 18.44 21.39
CA GLY A 66 27.61 17.91 21.69
C GLY A 66 28.00 16.75 20.77
N THR A 67 27.65 16.83 19.49
CA THR A 67 27.96 15.84 18.45
C THR A 67 28.67 16.48 17.27
N ARG A 68 29.31 15.66 16.42
CA ARG A 68 29.91 16.13 15.17
C ARG A 68 28.80 16.52 14.18
N ALA A 69 28.93 17.68 13.54
CA ALA A 69 28.03 18.07 12.45
C ALA A 69 28.11 17.05 11.29
N PRO A 70 27.02 16.87 10.51
CA PRO A 70 27.06 16.04 9.32
C PRO A 70 28.05 16.58 8.29
N ASP A 71 28.65 15.67 7.52
CA ASP A 71 29.52 15.99 6.37
C ASP A 71 28.70 16.31 5.12
N GLU A 72 27.44 15.86 5.09
CA GLU A 72 26.53 15.99 3.95
C GLU A 72 25.08 16.11 4.43
N ILE A 73 24.31 17.02 3.83
CA ILE A 73 22.86 17.14 4.03
C ILE A 73 22.17 16.79 2.73
N ARG A 74 21.15 15.94 2.80
CA ARG A 74 20.36 15.47 1.65
C ARG A 74 18.89 15.72 1.90
N LEU A 75 18.23 16.30 0.91
CA LEU A 75 16.78 16.45 0.89
C LEU A 75 16.13 15.18 0.33
N VAL A 76 15.10 14.66 0.99
CA VAL A 76 14.40 13.42 0.59
C VAL A 76 12.88 13.62 0.54
N ALA A 77 12.22 12.74 -0.21
CA ALA A 77 10.76 12.78 -0.38
C ALA A 77 10.00 12.20 0.83
N ASP A 78 10.66 11.44 1.71
CA ASP A 78 10.02 10.82 2.87
C ASP A 78 9.69 11.85 3.97
N ALA A 79 8.63 11.62 4.73
CA ALA A 79 8.28 12.42 5.92
C ALA A 79 9.17 12.09 7.14
N ASN A 80 10.48 12.10 6.94
CA ASN A 80 11.44 11.70 7.96
C ASN A 80 12.67 12.61 8.01
N ALA A 81 13.28 12.73 9.18
CA ALA A 81 14.62 13.26 9.35
C ALA A 81 15.47 12.17 9.98
N ALA A 82 16.62 11.88 9.39
CA ALA A 82 17.49 10.83 9.90
C ALA A 82 18.95 11.22 9.73
N VAL A 83 19.77 10.94 10.72
CA VAL A 83 21.23 11.03 10.60
C VAL A 83 21.79 9.62 10.46
N SER A 84 22.62 9.40 9.44
CA SER A 84 23.29 8.14 9.17
C SER A 84 24.80 8.33 9.13
N ASP A 85 25.53 7.43 9.79
CA ASP A 85 26.98 7.35 9.71
C ASP A 85 27.38 6.20 8.79
N GLU A 86 28.08 6.47 7.69
CA GLU A 86 28.84 5.41 7.03
C GLU A 86 29.92 4.92 8.00
N THR A 87 29.96 3.62 8.26
CA THR A 87 31.04 3.03 9.04
C THR A 87 31.93 2.18 8.13
N SER A 88 33.24 2.44 8.17
CA SER A 88 34.23 1.66 7.44
C SER A 88 35.02 0.78 8.41
N ILE A 89 35.37 -0.43 7.95
CA ILE A 89 36.17 -1.43 8.68
C ILE A 89 35.53 -1.81 10.03
N LEU A 90 34.50 -2.67 10.02
CA LEU A 90 33.90 -3.23 11.25
C LEU A 90 33.47 -2.16 12.30
N GLY A 91 33.16 -0.93 11.87
CA GLY A 91 32.79 0.16 12.79
C GLY A 91 33.95 0.90 13.46
N LEU A 92 35.20 0.66 13.03
CA LEU A 92 36.40 1.24 13.65
C LEU A 92 36.82 2.60 13.06
N ARG A 93 36.35 2.94 11.86
CA ARG A 93 36.52 4.27 11.26
C ARG A 93 35.17 4.94 11.00
N SER A 94 34.99 6.13 11.56
CA SER A 94 33.88 7.04 11.24
C SER A 94 34.02 7.46 9.78
N GLY A 95 33.06 7.10 8.94
CA GLY A 95 32.97 7.54 7.54
C GLY A 95 32.13 8.82 7.43
N THR A 96 31.60 9.06 6.23
CA THR A 96 30.76 10.23 5.95
C THR A 96 29.47 10.17 6.76
N ARG A 97 29.22 11.21 7.57
CA ARG A 97 27.95 11.42 8.28
C ARG A 97 27.00 12.17 7.35
N ARG A 98 25.85 11.58 7.06
CA ARG A 98 24.80 12.19 6.22
C ARG A 98 23.56 12.46 7.04
N MET A 99 22.99 13.64 6.89
CA MET A 99 21.67 13.99 7.40
C MET A 99 20.68 13.98 6.24
N PHE A 100 19.59 13.24 6.38
CA PHE A 100 18.45 13.26 5.48
C PHE A 100 17.36 14.15 6.08
N LEU A 101 16.84 15.05 5.27
CA LEU A 101 15.81 16.02 5.63
C LEU A 101 14.61 15.84 4.70
N GLY A 102 13.51 15.36 5.25
CA GLY A 102 12.25 15.19 4.53
C GLY A 102 11.60 16.51 4.15
N VAL A 103 11.19 16.64 2.89
CA VAL A 103 10.37 17.78 2.45
C VAL A 103 9.07 17.92 3.24
N PRO A 104 8.32 16.83 3.58
CA PRO A 104 7.10 16.96 4.35
C PRO A 104 7.31 17.63 5.71
N LEU A 105 8.47 17.43 6.36
CA LEU A 105 8.84 18.10 7.60
C LEU A 105 9.03 19.61 7.40
N LEU A 106 9.66 20.01 6.29
CA LEU A 106 9.84 21.43 5.95
C LEU A 106 8.51 22.13 5.65
N GLN A 107 7.55 21.40 5.08
CA GLN A 107 6.25 21.94 4.71
C GLN A 107 5.28 21.97 5.90
N GLY A 108 5.31 20.96 6.77
CA GLY A 108 4.36 20.80 7.87
C GLY A 108 4.79 21.37 9.23
N LEU A 109 6.08 21.68 9.43
CA LEU A 109 6.60 22.18 10.71
C LEU A 109 6.96 23.67 10.65
N SER A 110 6.94 24.32 11.81
CA SER A 110 7.63 25.59 12.01
C SER A 110 9.16 25.38 12.04
N ARG A 111 9.94 26.46 11.91
CA ARG A 111 11.40 26.38 12.00
C ARG A 111 11.87 25.86 13.36
N ASN A 112 11.27 26.30 14.46
CA ASN A 112 11.64 25.80 15.80
C ASN A 112 11.19 24.35 16.02
N GLN A 113 10.04 23.92 15.50
CA GLN A 113 9.65 22.51 15.51
C GLN A 113 10.61 21.66 14.68
N LEU A 114 11.08 22.14 13.52
CA LEU A 114 12.13 21.45 12.76
C LEU A 114 13.42 21.37 13.58
N HIS A 115 13.82 22.44 14.27
CA HIS A 115 14.99 22.41 15.15
C HIS A 115 14.85 21.40 16.29
N VAL A 116 13.65 21.19 16.85
CA VAL A 116 13.36 20.10 17.79
C VAL A 116 13.70 18.75 17.16
N VAL A 117 13.17 18.46 15.96
CA VAL A 117 13.43 17.19 15.27
C VAL A 117 14.92 17.01 14.99
N LEU A 118 15.58 18.01 14.43
CA LEU A 118 17.00 17.93 14.09
C LEU A 118 17.88 17.79 15.34
N ALA A 119 17.55 18.50 16.42
CA ALA A 119 18.24 18.39 17.70
C ALA A 119 18.06 17.00 18.33
N HIS A 120 16.88 16.41 18.22
CA HIS A 120 16.59 15.05 18.65
C HIS A 120 17.46 14.03 17.90
N GLU A 121 17.47 14.09 16.57
CA GLU A 121 18.27 13.20 15.72
C GLU A 121 19.79 13.33 15.96
N LEU A 122 20.27 14.56 16.14
CA LEU A 122 21.66 14.83 16.51
C LEU A 122 21.98 14.38 17.95
N GLY A 123 21.00 14.48 18.85
CA GLY A 123 21.05 14.03 20.24
C GLY A 123 21.19 12.51 20.36
N HIS A 124 20.48 11.73 19.54
CA HIS A 124 20.69 10.27 19.47
C HIS A 124 22.15 9.88 19.21
N HIS A 125 22.84 10.65 18.37
CA HIS A 125 24.24 10.41 18.06
C HIS A 125 25.19 10.90 19.16
N SER A 126 24.74 11.80 20.04
CA SER A 126 25.53 12.34 21.14
C SER A 126 25.36 11.54 22.45
N THR A 127 24.20 10.94 22.69
CA THR A 127 23.90 10.09 23.87
C THR A 127 24.58 8.72 23.77
N THR A 128 24.96 8.35 22.55
CA THR A 128 25.74 7.16 22.20
C THR A 128 27.25 7.29 22.55
N ARG A 129 27.63 8.21 23.45
CA ARG A 129 29.03 8.50 23.87
C ARG A 129 29.81 7.27 24.36
N SER A 130 29.14 6.27 24.92
CA SER A 130 29.81 5.03 25.31
C SER A 130 29.85 4.03 24.15
N ARG A 131 31.01 3.39 23.93
CA ARG A 131 31.15 2.29 22.96
C ARG A 131 30.10 1.20 23.15
N LEU A 132 29.65 0.99 24.39
CA LEU A 132 28.59 0.06 24.76
C LEU A 132 27.21 0.53 24.32
N GLY A 133 26.84 1.80 24.52
CA GLY A 133 25.59 2.38 24.04
C GLY A 133 25.47 2.29 22.51
N ALA A 134 26.57 2.56 21.80
CA ALA A 134 26.63 2.44 20.33
C ALA A 134 26.42 1.00 19.86
N LEU A 135 27.02 0.05 20.58
CA LEU A 135 26.87 -1.36 20.31
C LEU A 135 25.43 -1.83 20.56
N VAL A 136 24.81 -1.41 21.67
CA VAL A 136 23.43 -1.78 22.01
C VAL A 136 22.44 -1.22 20.99
N HIS A 137 22.55 0.05 20.62
CA HIS A 137 21.67 0.66 19.62
C HIS A 137 21.77 -0.07 18.27
N ARG A 138 22.98 -0.30 17.76
CA ARG A 138 23.19 -1.07 16.52
C ARG A 138 22.66 -2.51 16.61
N SER A 139 22.86 -3.16 17.75
CA SER A 139 22.36 -4.52 17.97
C SER A 139 20.83 -4.56 17.97
N ARG A 140 20.17 -3.54 18.53
CA ARG A 140 18.71 -3.41 18.48
C ARG A 140 18.20 -3.27 17.04
N LEU A 141 18.81 -2.41 16.23
CA LEU A 141 18.46 -2.23 14.82
C LEU A 141 18.64 -3.54 14.02
N ALA A 142 19.79 -4.19 14.15
CA ALA A 142 20.07 -5.45 13.45
C ALA A 142 19.09 -6.57 13.85
N ILE A 143 18.72 -6.66 15.13
CA ILE A 143 17.75 -7.65 15.60
C ILE A 143 16.34 -7.34 15.09
N ALA A 144 15.95 -6.07 15.02
CA ALA A 144 14.65 -5.66 14.46
C ALA A 144 14.56 -5.99 12.97
N GLU A 145 15.61 -5.69 12.19
CA GLU A 145 15.70 -5.99 10.77
C GLU A 145 15.61 -7.50 10.50
N VAL A 146 16.36 -8.31 11.25
CA VAL A 146 16.27 -9.77 11.15
C VAL A 146 14.88 -10.26 11.55
N ALA A 147 14.27 -9.70 12.60
CA ALA A 147 12.92 -10.09 13.01
C ALA A 147 11.87 -9.82 11.92
N ALA A 148 12.01 -8.71 11.19
CA ALA A 148 11.15 -8.34 10.07
C ALA A 148 11.36 -9.24 8.84
N GLY A 149 12.61 -9.65 8.56
CA GLY A 149 12.97 -10.49 7.42
C GLY A 149 12.68 -11.99 7.56
N LEU A 150 12.34 -12.48 8.76
CA LEU A 150 12.03 -13.89 8.99
C LEU A 150 10.62 -14.27 8.53
N THR A 151 10.55 -15.10 7.49
CA THR A 151 9.29 -15.61 6.90
C THR A 151 8.86 -16.97 7.47
N SER A 152 9.81 -17.87 7.76
CA SER A 152 9.49 -19.22 8.25
C SER A 152 9.02 -19.23 9.71
N PRO A 153 7.87 -19.86 10.04
CA PRO A 153 7.37 -19.94 11.42
C PRO A 153 8.33 -20.61 12.41
N LEU A 154 9.13 -21.58 11.94
CA LEU A 154 10.06 -22.36 12.76
C LEU A 154 11.27 -21.56 13.22
N THR A 155 11.72 -20.57 12.44
CA THR A 155 12.80 -19.65 12.80
C THR A 155 12.27 -18.37 13.45
N LYS A 156 11.10 -17.89 12.99
CA LYS A 156 10.45 -16.68 13.49
C LYS A 156 10.11 -16.78 14.97
N ARG A 157 9.51 -17.89 15.43
CA ARG A 157 9.11 -18.04 16.84
C ARG A 157 10.29 -17.99 17.83
N PRO A 158 11.35 -18.82 17.72
CA PRO A 158 12.47 -18.77 18.65
C PRO A 158 13.23 -17.44 18.56
N PHE A 159 13.44 -16.89 17.35
CA PHE A 159 14.10 -15.59 17.19
C PHE A 159 13.27 -14.45 17.80
N ARG A 160 11.95 -14.47 17.63
CA ARG A 160 11.04 -13.48 18.23
C ARG A 160 11.12 -13.50 19.75
N THR A 161 11.24 -14.67 20.37
CA THR A 161 11.46 -14.81 21.82
C THR A 161 12.80 -14.22 22.25
N TYR A 162 13.89 -14.55 21.53
CA TYR A 162 15.20 -13.95 21.77
C TYR A 162 15.15 -12.41 21.65
N ALA A 163 14.55 -11.89 20.58
CA ALA A 163 14.40 -10.46 20.35
C ALA A 163 13.62 -9.79 21.49
N ARG A 164 12.52 -10.38 21.97
CA ARG A 164 11.78 -9.87 23.14
C ARG A 164 12.65 -9.73 24.38
N ILE A 165 13.43 -10.78 24.70
CA ILE A 165 14.32 -10.77 25.86
C ILE A 165 15.41 -9.72 25.69
N PHE A 166 16.05 -9.66 24.52
CA PHE A 166 17.07 -8.68 24.21
C PHE A 166 16.54 -7.24 24.32
N PHE A 167 15.36 -6.97 23.75
CA PHE A 167 14.75 -5.65 23.80
C PHE A 167 14.30 -5.27 25.20
N ALA A 168 13.79 -6.22 26.00
CA ALA A 168 13.44 -6.00 27.40
C ALA A 168 14.68 -5.64 28.24
N LEU A 169 15.78 -6.38 28.08
CA LEU A 169 17.03 -6.14 28.82
C LEU A 169 17.70 -4.80 28.45
N THR A 170 17.56 -4.37 27.20
CA THR A 170 18.18 -3.12 26.71
C THR A 170 17.23 -1.92 26.77
N ARG A 171 15.98 -2.10 27.20
CA ARG A 171 14.94 -1.05 27.24
C ARG A 171 15.32 0.16 28.10
N PRO A 172 15.80 0.02 29.36
CA PRO A 172 16.11 1.18 30.19
C PRO A 172 17.15 2.10 29.57
N LEU A 173 18.14 1.52 28.88
CA LEU A 173 19.18 2.27 28.17
C LEU A 173 18.60 2.99 26.94
N ALA A 174 17.74 2.33 26.16
CA ALA A 174 17.08 2.95 25.02
C ALA A 174 16.19 4.13 25.45
N HIS A 175 15.40 3.95 26.52
CA HIS A 175 14.58 5.02 27.09
C HIS A 175 15.42 6.20 27.59
N ALA A 176 16.54 5.92 28.28
CA ALA A 176 17.43 6.98 28.74
C ALA A 176 17.99 7.81 27.56
N HIS A 177 18.38 7.17 26.46
CA HIS A 177 18.85 7.87 25.27
C HIS A 177 17.76 8.74 24.62
N GLU A 178 16.51 8.27 24.60
CA GLU A 178 15.38 9.04 24.09
C GLU A 178 15.17 10.32 24.91
N LEU A 179 15.13 10.16 26.24
CA LEU A 179 14.88 11.25 27.17
C LEU A 179 16.00 12.29 27.17
N ASP A 180 17.24 11.86 26.95
CA ASP A 180 18.35 12.77 26.78
C ASP A 180 18.26 13.54 25.45
N ALA A 181 17.80 12.90 24.36
CA ALA A 181 17.55 13.58 23.08
C ALA A 181 16.39 14.59 23.20
N ASP A 182 15.33 14.26 23.96
CA ASP A 182 14.24 15.18 24.28
C ASP A 182 14.72 16.41 25.08
N ARG A 183 15.63 16.21 26.04
CA ARG A 183 16.25 17.31 26.78
C ARG A 183 17.04 18.26 25.89
N VAL A 184 17.82 17.72 24.95
CA VAL A 184 18.56 18.54 23.97
C VAL A 184 17.58 19.34 23.11
N SER A 185 16.48 18.72 22.69
CA SER A 185 15.43 19.39 21.93
C SER A 185 14.77 20.53 22.70
N ALA A 186 14.47 20.31 23.98
CA ALA A 186 13.94 21.34 24.88
C ALA A 186 14.93 22.49 25.11
N GLN A 187 16.23 22.22 25.15
CA GLN A 187 17.26 23.26 25.26
C GLN A 187 17.35 24.14 24.02
N VAL A 188 17.08 23.58 22.84
CA VAL A 188 17.21 24.28 21.55
C VAL A 188 16.01 25.19 21.28
N ALA A 189 14.79 24.67 21.44
CA ALA A 189 13.56 25.34 20.98
C ALA A 189 12.53 25.58 22.08
N GLY A 190 12.86 25.22 23.32
CA GLY A 190 11.95 25.27 24.47
C GLY A 190 11.15 23.96 24.66
N PRO A 191 10.84 23.59 25.92
CA PRO A 191 10.09 22.37 26.24
C PRO A 191 8.67 22.34 25.64
N GLN A 192 8.00 23.47 25.54
CA GLN A 192 6.64 23.61 25.01
C GLN A 192 6.64 23.30 23.52
N THR A 193 7.52 23.95 22.75
CA THR A 193 7.71 23.67 21.32
C THR A 193 8.07 22.20 21.09
N ALA A 194 8.91 21.61 21.94
CA ALA A 194 9.24 20.19 21.87
C ALA A 194 8.00 19.30 22.07
N GLY A 195 7.18 19.58 23.09
CA GLY A 195 5.92 18.86 23.33
C GLY A 195 4.91 19.00 22.19
N VAL A 196 4.74 20.20 21.64
CA VAL A 196 3.87 20.45 20.46
C VAL A 196 4.41 19.71 19.23
N THR A 197 5.72 19.69 19.02
CA THR A 197 6.35 18.94 17.92
C THR A 197 6.03 17.45 18.03
N LEU A 198 6.19 16.85 19.22
CA LEU A 198 5.89 15.44 19.45
C LEU A 198 4.42 15.08 19.17
N ARG A 199 3.48 16.00 19.38
CA ARG A 199 2.07 15.83 18.97
C ARG A 199 1.84 16.00 17.47
N THR A 200 2.61 16.87 16.83
CA THR A 200 2.44 17.22 15.41
C THR A 200 2.99 16.12 14.49
N LEU A 201 4.09 15.45 14.88
CA LEU A 201 4.76 14.47 14.03
C LEU A 201 3.86 13.30 13.57
N PRO A 202 3.07 12.64 14.44
CA PRO A 202 2.16 11.58 14.00
C PRO A 202 1.07 12.06 13.04
N ALA A 203 0.54 13.28 13.25
CA ALA A 203 -0.43 13.86 12.34
C ALA A 203 0.20 14.18 10.98
N LEU A 204 1.42 14.71 10.96
CA LEU A 204 2.15 14.98 9.72
C LEU A 204 2.48 13.71 8.94
N ASP A 205 2.90 12.64 9.63
CA ASP A 205 3.12 11.31 9.03
C ASP A 205 1.83 10.75 8.43
N ALA A 206 0.72 10.83 9.17
CA ALA A 206 -0.60 10.43 8.66
C ALA A 206 -1.00 11.23 7.42
N ALA A 207 -0.80 12.55 7.42
CA ALA A 207 -1.09 13.41 6.28
C ALA A 207 -0.26 13.02 5.04
N TRP A 208 1.04 12.76 5.23
CA TRP A 208 1.93 12.35 4.15
C TRP A 208 1.52 11.01 3.54
N ARG A 209 1.17 10.04 4.40
CA ARG A 209 0.67 8.74 3.97
C ARG A 209 -0.63 8.86 3.18
N ILE A 210 -1.59 9.65 3.68
CA ILE A 210 -2.84 9.94 2.97
C ILE A 210 -2.56 10.55 1.60
N TYR A 211 -1.65 11.52 1.53
CA TYR A 211 -1.25 12.14 0.26
C TYR A 211 -0.71 11.12 -0.74
N LEU A 212 0.21 10.25 -0.31
CA LEU A 212 0.78 9.22 -1.17
C LEU A 212 -0.28 8.21 -1.63
N GLU A 213 -1.04 7.64 -0.71
CA GLU A 213 -2.02 6.57 -0.99
C GLU A 213 -3.19 7.06 -1.85
N GLN A 214 -3.76 8.23 -1.52
CA GLN A 214 -5.01 8.69 -2.16
C GLN A 214 -4.78 9.48 -3.45
N TYR A 215 -3.64 10.15 -3.60
CA TYR A 215 -3.41 11.07 -4.72
C TYR A 215 -2.29 10.61 -5.64
N VAL A 216 -1.15 10.21 -5.07
CA VAL A 216 0.04 9.87 -5.87
C VAL A 216 -0.08 8.46 -6.46
N GLU A 217 -0.39 7.47 -5.63
CA GLU A 217 -0.53 6.07 -6.07
C GLU A 217 -1.69 5.89 -7.06
N ALA A 218 -2.78 6.65 -6.86
CA ALA A 218 -3.91 6.69 -7.78
C ALA A 218 -3.49 7.04 -9.21
N GLY A 219 -2.63 8.06 -9.39
CA GLY A 219 -2.08 8.42 -10.70
C GLY A 219 -1.06 7.40 -11.22
N ALA A 220 -0.19 6.89 -10.34
CA ALA A 220 0.87 5.96 -10.72
C ALA A 220 0.31 4.66 -11.33
N HIS A 221 -0.84 4.18 -10.86
CA HIS A 221 -1.53 3.03 -11.43
C HIS A 221 -1.85 3.20 -12.93
N TYR A 222 -2.06 4.44 -13.37
CA TYR A 222 -2.38 4.79 -14.76
C TYR A 222 -1.18 5.37 -15.53
N GLY A 223 0.04 5.23 -14.99
CA GLY A 223 1.26 5.74 -15.62
C GLY A 223 1.41 7.26 -15.52
N LEU A 224 0.70 7.91 -14.58
CA LEU A 224 0.74 9.34 -14.37
C LEU A 224 1.50 9.69 -13.08
N ARG A 225 2.09 10.88 -13.04
CA ARG A 225 2.66 11.49 -11.83
C ARG A 225 2.30 12.98 -11.75
N PRO A 226 2.24 13.58 -10.55
CA PRO A 226 2.03 15.01 -10.42
C PRO A 226 3.16 15.82 -11.09
N THR A 227 2.83 16.99 -11.65
CA THR A 227 3.80 18.01 -12.12
C THR A 227 4.32 18.90 -10.98
N ARG A 228 3.62 18.91 -9.85
CA ARG A 228 3.91 19.69 -8.64
C ARG A 228 3.69 18.81 -7.41
N PHE A 229 4.51 17.76 -7.29
CA PHE A 229 4.39 16.74 -6.25
C PHE A 229 4.36 17.34 -4.84
N PHE A 230 5.39 18.09 -4.46
CA PHE A 230 5.45 18.65 -3.11
C PHE A 230 4.44 19.78 -2.87
N ASP A 231 4.10 20.59 -3.87
CA ASP A 231 3.09 21.65 -3.68
C ASP A 231 1.70 21.06 -3.45
N SER A 232 1.38 19.95 -4.11
CA SER A 232 0.13 19.22 -3.91
C SER A 232 -0.06 18.83 -2.45
N PHE A 233 1.02 18.38 -1.78
CA PHE A 233 0.98 18.13 -0.34
C PHE A 233 0.75 19.41 0.49
N THR A 234 1.33 20.55 0.08
CA THR A 234 1.06 21.84 0.75
C THR A 234 -0.42 22.24 0.62
N HIS A 235 -1.04 21.99 -0.53
CA HIS A 235 -2.46 22.22 -0.72
C HIS A 235 -3.31 21.32 0.18
N LEU A 236 -2.97 20.03 0.28
CA LEU A 236 -3.63 19.11 1.22
C LEU A 236 -3.53 19.61 2.67
N MET A 237 -2.34 20.05 3.08
CA MET A 237 -2.09 20.57 4.43
C MET A 237 -2.72 21.94 4.70
N SER A 238 -3.22 22.62 3.67
CA SER A 238 -3.88 23.93 3.79
C SER A 238 -5.41 23.85 3.70
N ASP A 239 -5.94 22.64 3.44
CA ASP A 239 -7.38 22.41 3.37
C ASP A 239 -8.02 22.45 4.77
N PRO A 240 -9.10 23.22 5.00
CA PRO A 240 -9.69 23.37 6.32
C PRO A 240 -10.17 22.07 6.96
N GLU A 241 -10.82 21.19 6.20
CA GLU A 241 -11.34 19.92 6.73
C GLU A 241 -10.18 18.98 7.09
N ARG A 242 -9.12 18.97 6.25
CA ARG A 242 -7.91 18.23 6.56
C ARG A 242 -7.22 18.77 7.81
N LEU A 243 -7.11 20.08 7.96
CA LEU A 243 -6.54 20.71 9.16
C LEU A 243 -7.30 20.31 10.43
N GLU A 244 -8.63 20.26 10.39
CA GLU A 244 -9.44 19.79 11.51
C GLU A 244 -9.22 18.31 11.84
N GLU A 245 -9.09 17.45 10.82
CA GLU A 245 -8.74 16.04 11.01
C GLU A 245 -7.35 15.87 11.63
N LEU A 246 -6.34 16.57 11.12
CA LEU A 246 -4.97 16.51 11.64
C LEU A 246 -4.88 17.09 13.05
N ALA A 247 -5.67 18.11 13.37
CA ALA A 247 -5.79 18.64 14.72
C ALA A 247 -6.39 17.60 15.68
N ARG A 248 -7.40 16.84 15.24
CA ARG A 248 -7.95 15.71 16.02
C ARG A 248 -6.93 14.61 16.25
N ILE A 249 -6.13 14.25 15.23
CA ILE A 249 -5.04 13.26 15.38
C ILE A 249 -3.99 13.76 16.37
N SER A 250 -3.60 15.04 16.28
CA SER A 250 -2.61 15.65 17.18
C SER A 250 -3.12 15.76 18.63
N ALA A 251 -4.42 15.96 18.81
CA ALA A 251 -5.07 16.07 20.11
C ALA A 251 -5.46 14.71 20.72
N ALA A 252 -5.45 13.64 19.92
CA ALA A 252 -5.78 12.31 20.40
C ALA A 252 -4.78 11.89 21.50
N PRO A 253 -5.25 11.23 22.58
CA PRO A 253 -4.37 10.72 23.61
C PRO A 253 -3.34 9.78 22.98
N ALA A 254 -2.06 10.09 23.17
CA ALA A 254 -0.99 9.22 22.72
C ALA A 254 -1.17 7.82 23.33
N GLU A 255 -1.08 6.77 22.50
CA GLU A 255 -1.25 5.40 22.98
C GLU A 255 -0.32 5.10 24.16
N THR A 256 -0.90 4.60 25.24
CA THR A 256 -0.18 4.28 26.49
C THR A 256 0.46 2.90 26.46
N THR A 257 0.18 2.10 25.43
CA THR A 257 0.63 0.72 25.32
C THR A 257 2.04 0.63 24.75
N ALA A 258 3.04 0.63 25.65
CA ALA A 258 4.41 0.30 25.29
C ALA A 258 4.50 -1.17 24.82
N SER A 259 4.75 -1.36 23.52
CA SER A 259 5.08 -2.69 23.00
C SER A 259 6.36 -3.21 23.64
N ALA A 260 6.48 -4.54 23.78
CA ALA A 260 7.73 -5.12 24.28
C ALA A 260 8.96 -4.80 23.40
N TYR A 261 8.70 -4.42 22.14
CA TYR A 261 9.68 -4.06 21.11
C TYR A 261 9.95 -2.56 21.04
N ASP A 262 9.21 -1.73 21.77
CA ASP A 262 9.35 -0.30 21.67
C ASP A 262 10.76 0.13 22.13
N SER A 263 11.42 0.93 21.30
CA SER A 263 12.69 1.59 21.62
C SER A 263 12.48 2.88 22.38
N HIS A 264 11.28 3.44 22.33
CA HIS A 264 10.96 4.74 22.87
C HIS A 264 10.06 4.56 24.11
N PRO A 265 10.19 5.42 25.14
CA PRO A 265 9.15 5.57 26.15
C PRO A 265 7.82 5.96 25.47
N PRO A 266 6.66 5.65 26.08
CA PRO A 266 5.37 6.10 25.58
C PRO A 266 5.38 7.59 25.25
N LEU A 267 4.81 7.97 24.11
CA LEU A 267 4.78 9.35 23.65
C LEU A 267 4.12 10.29 24.69
N ALA A 268 3.09 9.82 25.40
CA ALA A 268 2.46 10.53 26.51
C ALA A 268 3.46 10.88 27.64
N GLU A 269 4.33 9.94 28.04
CA GLU A 269 5.33 10.15 29.09
C GLU A 269 6.36 11.20 28.68
N ARG A 270 6.78 11.18 27.40
CA ARG A 270 7.74 12.14 26.87
C ARG A 270 7.16 13.55 26.83
N ILE A 271 5.93 13.69 26.36
CA ILE A 271 5.20 14.96 26.32
C ILE A 271 5.02 15.50 27.75
N GLU A 272 4.54 14.69 28.69
CA GLU A 272 4.35 15.11 30.09
C GLU A 272 5.66 15.62 30.72
N ARG A 273 6.78 14.93 30.46
CA ARG A 273 8.09 15.35 30.96
C ARG A 273 8.54 16.68 30.37
N LEU A 274 8.38 16.87 29.06
CA LEU A 274 8.70 18.14 28.42
C LEU A 274 7.83 19.26 28.99
N GLU A 275 6.53 19.04 29.12
CA GLU A 275 5.61 20.02 29.69
C GLU A 275 5.89 20.32 31.16
N SER A 276 6.39 19.37 31.94
CA SER A 276 6.82 19.62 33.32
C SER A 276 8.06 20.53 33.43
N MET A 277 8.85 20.64 32.36
CA MET A 277 10.01 21.54 32.28
C MET A 277 9.63 22.96 31.84
N ALA A 278 8.39 23.17 31.38
CA ALA A 278 7.88 24.44 30.90
C ALA A 278 7.72 25.47 32.03
N SER A 279 8.46 26.58 31.96
CA SER A 279 8.35 27.69 32.94
C SER A 279 7.53 28.88 32.44
N THR A 280 7.29 28.99 31.13
CA THR A 280 6.60 30.12 30.48
C THR A 280 5.85 29.65 29.24
N ASP A 281 4.67 30.19 28.97
CA ASP A 281 3.89 29.82 27.79
C ASP A 281 4.36 30.65 26.56
N GLU A 282 5.52 30.29 26.01
CA GLU A 282 6.04 30.94 24.80
C GLU A 282 5.49 30.23 23.56
N THR A 283 4.58 30.89 22.86
CA THR A 283 4.10 30.44 21.56
C THR A 283 5.18 30.62 20.50
N ASP A 284 5.44 29.57 19.73
CA ASP A 284 6.39 29.62 18.62
C ASP A 284 5.93 30.60 17.52
N ARG A 285 6.85 31.49 17.10
CA ARG A 285 6.65 32.52 16.06
C ARG A 285 7.70 32.44 14.95
N SER A 286 8.43 31.34 14.86
CA SER A 286 9.55 31.16 13.94
C SER A 286 9.14 31.03 12.46
N GLY A 287 7.85 30.89 12.18
CA GLY A 287 7.31 30.71 10.82
C GLY A 287 7.59 29.31 10.26
N ASN A 288 7.22 29.08 9.01
CA ASN A 288 7.35 27.76 8.35
C ASN A 288 8.82 27.35 8.17
N ALA A 289 9.13 26.08 8.40
CA ALA A 289 10.47 25.52 8.34
C ALA A 289 11.12 25.61 6.96
N ALA A 290 10.37 25.57 5.85
CA ALA A 290 10.92 25.72 4.51
C ALA A 290 11.64 27.06 4.27
N SER A 291 11.38 28.08 5.11
CA SER A 291 12.08 29.37 5.07
C SER A 291 13.58 29.27 5.39
N ILE A 292 14.04 28.16 5.97
CA ILE A 292 15.47 27.88 6.20
C ILE A 292 16.23 27.66 4.90
N LEU A 293 15.52 27.22 3.84
CA LEU A 293 16.10 27.00 2.53
C LEU A 293 16.09 28.30 1.71
N ARG A 294 17.16 28.53 0.97
CA ARG A 294 17.20 29.48 -0.12
C ARG A 294 16.45 28.90 -1.32
N TYR A 295 15.47 29.64 -1.84
CA TYR A 295 14.62 29.24 -2.97
C TYR A 295 14.01 27.83 -2.78
N PRO A 296 13.20 27.59 -1.73
CA PRO A 296 12.70 26.26 -1.39
C PRO A 296 11.96 25.60 -2.56
N GLN A 297 11.16 26.37 -3.32
CA GLN A 297 10.41 25.85 -4.47
C GLN A 297 11.32 25.28 -5.57
N GLN A 298 12.46 25.90 -5.84
CA GLN A 298 13.42 25.39 -6.84
C GLN A 298 14.09 24.10 -6.34
N THR A 299 14.40 24.05 -5.04
CA THR A 299 15.01 22.87 -4.41
C THR A 299 14.05 21.68 -4.41
N PHE A 300 12.76 21.91 -4.13
CA PHE A 300 11.73 20.88 -4.15
C PHE A 300 11.50 20.33 -5.56
N LEU A 301 11.48 21.20 -6.58
CA LEU A 301 11.39 20.75 -7.98
C LEU A 301 12.59 19.91 -8.42
N ALA A 302 13.81 20.31 -8.04
CA ALA A 302 15.00 19.53 -8.34
C ALA A 302 14.97 18.14 -7.68
N LEU A 303 14.42 18.04 -6.46
CA LEU A 303 14.20 16.76 -5.81
C LEU A 303 13.09 15.95 -6.51
N GLU A 304 12.00 16.60 -6.93
CA GLU A 304 10.91 15.96 -7.67
C GLU A 304 11.41 15.34 -8.97
N ASP A 305 12.17 16.09 -9.77
CA ASP A 305 12.79 15.60 -11.01
C ASP A 305 13.70 14.39 -10.74
N LYS A 306 14.49 14.45 -9.66
CA LYS A 306 15.34 13.33 -9.25
C LYS A 306 14.53 12.12 -8.78
N THR A 307 13.42 12.34 -8.08
CA THR A 307 12.56 11.29 -7.53
C THR A 307 11.88 10.51 -8.64
N PHE A 308 11.43 11.19 -9.69
CA PHE A 308 10.74 10.57 -10.82
C PHE A 308 11.64 10.24 -12.01
N ALA A 309 12.95 10.53 -11.92
CA ALA A 309 13.91 10.23 -12.97
C ALA A 309 13.89 8.73 -13.32
N GLY A 310 13.64 8.40 -14.59
CA GLY A 310 13.61 7.02 -15.07
C GLY A 310 12.38 6.20 -14.63
N SER A 311 11.38 6.82 -14.01
CA SER A 311 10.15 6.13 -13.59
C SER A 311 9.26 5.65 -14.76
N GLY A 312 9.37 6.29 -15.92
CA GLY A 312 8.46 6.06 -17.06
C GLY A 312 7.06 6.68 -16.87
N LEU A 313 6.81 7.39 -15.77
CA LEU A 313 5.54 8.07 -15.50
C LEU A 313 5.44 9.39 -16.25
N THR A 314 4.27 9.67 -16.80
CA THR A 314 3.95 10.92 -17.51
C THR A 314 3.51 11.98 -16.51
N ALA A 315 4.12 13.17 -16.57
CA ALA A 315 3.76 14.27 -15.69
C ALA A 315 2.41 14.89 -16.10
N ALA A 316 1.48 15.00 -15.16
CA ALA A 316 0.17 15.61 -15.34
C ALA A 316 -0.20 16.49 -14.12
N PRO A 317 -1.00 17.56 -14.29
CA PRO A 317 -1.59 18.30 -13.18
C PRO A 317 -2.43 17.38 -12.29
N MET A 318 -2.48 17.65 -10.98
CA MET A 318 -3.25 16.82 -10.05
C MET A 318 -4.74 16.73 -10.43
N THR A 319 -5.31 17.80 -10.98
CA THR A 319 -6.70 17.84 -11.47
C THR A 319 -6.94 16.84 -12.60
N GLU A 320 -5.97 16.66 -13.50
CA GLU A 320 -6.05 15.68 -14.59
C GLU A 320 -5.88 14.25 -14.05
N ILE A 321 -4.94 14.05 -13.12
CA ILE A 321 -4.74 12.75 -12.46
C ILE A 321 -6.04 12.29 -11.79
N VAL A 322 -6.69 13.18 -11.03
CA VAL A 322 -7.96 12.89 -10.38
C VAL A 322 -9.07 12.61 -11.38
N ALA A 323 -9.17 13.41 -12.45
CA ALA A 323 -10.18 13.20 -13.49
C ALA A 323 -10.05 11.80 -14.11
N VAL A 324 -8.83 11.40 -14.47
CA VAL A 324 -8.55 10.08 -15.05
C VAL A 324 -8.77 8.98 -14.03
N ALA A 325 -8.23 9.11 -12.82
CA ALA A 325 -8.29 8.08 -11.79
C ALA A 325 -9.74 7.84 -11.33
N GLY A 326 -10.52 8.90 -11.13
CA GLY A 326 -11.93 8.81 -10.79
C GLY A 326 -12.75 8.16 -11.89
N ALA A 327 -12.58 8.58 -13.15
CA ALA A 327 -13.29 8.00 -14.30
C ALA A 327 -12.98 6.49 -14.46
N ARG A 328 -11.72 6.10 -14.27
CA ARG A 328 -11.29 4.70 -14.35
C ARG A 328 -11.81 3.87 -13.17
N ALA A 329 -11.78 4.41 -11.96
CA ALA A 329 -12.35 3.75 -10.78
C ALA A 329 -13.86 3.49 -10.96
N ALA A 330 -14.60 4.51 -11.42
CA ALA A 330 -16.02 4.38 -11.73
C ALA A 330 -16.27 3.33 -12.82
N THR A 331 -15.45 3.30 -13.87
CA THR A 331 -15.54 2.29 -14.93
C THR A 331 -15.33 0.87 -14.39
N ILE A 332 -14.31 0.66 -13.55
CA ILE A 332 -14.01 -0.65 -12.98
C ILE A 332 -15.18 -1.14 -12.11
N ASP A 333 -15.70 -0.29 -11.23
CA ASP A 333 -16.81 -0.64 -10.35
C ASP A 333 -18.14 -0.80 -11.13
N ALA A 334 -18.39 0.04 -12.13
CA ALA A 334 -19.53 -0.11 -13.04
C ALA A 334 -19.51 -1.46 -13.76
N GLU A 335 -18.36 -1.84 -14.33
CA GLU A 335 -18.20 -3.12 -15.01
C GLU A 335 -18.51 -4.31 -14.12
N ILE A 336 -18.27 -4.24 -12.81
CA ILE A 336 -18.62 -5.32 -11.88
C ILE A 336 -20.13 -5.58 -11.91
N LEU A 337 -20.96 -4.53 -11.74
CA LEU A 337 -22.41 -4.64 -11.79
C LEU A 337 -22.91 -5.04 -13.19
N LEU A 338 -22.43 -4.35 -14.23
CA LEU A 338 -22.91 -4.58 -15.60
C LEU A 338 -22.56 -5.99 -16.11
N ASN A 339 -21.38 -6.52 -15.78
CA ASN A 339 -21.03 -7.91 -16.08
C ASN A 339 -21.94 -8.89 -15.31
N ALA A 340 -22.21 -8.64 -14.02
CA ALA A 340 -23.09 -9.50 -13.23
C ALA A 340 -24.53 -9.50 -13.75
N MET A 341 -25.04 -8.35 -14.21
CA MET A 341 -26.33 -8.27 -14.90
C MET A 341 -26.34 -9.09 -16.20
N ARG A 342 -25.30 -8.97 -17.05
CA ARG A 342 -25.19 -9.77 -18.29
C ARG A 342 -25.15 -11.26 -18.01
N GLU A 343 -24.36 -11.68 -17.03
CA GLU A 343 -24.23 -13.08 -16.62
C GLU A 343 -25.56 -13.67 -16.14
N ASN A 344 -26.38 -12.86 -15.46
CA ASN A 344 -27.71 -13.25 -14.98
C ASN A 344 -28.84 -12.90 -15.96
N GLN A 345 -28.51 -12.62 -17.22
CA GLN A 345 -29.47 -12.34 -18.30
C GLN A 345 -30.42 -11.15 -18.01
N ILE A 346 -29.98 -10.20 -17.18
CA ILE A 346 -30.68 -8.95 -16.91
C ILE A 346 -30.36 -7.97 -18.04
N VAL A 347 -31.37 -7.60 -18.83
CA VAL A 347 -31.23 -6.76 -20.04
C VAL A 347 -32.19 -5.56 -19.96
N PRO A 348 -31.74 -4.33 -20.32
CA PRO A 348 -30.38 -3.97 -20.71
C PRO A 348 -29.43 -3.95 -19.50
N ALA A 349 -28.20 -4.44 -19.69
CA ALA A 349 -27.15 -4.38 -18.66
C ALA A 349 -26.48 -3.00 -18.68
N THR A 350 -27.23 -1.99 -18.25
CA THR A 350 -26.83 -0.58 -18.13
C THR A 350 -27.30 -0.04 -16.77
N ALA A 351 -26.78 1.13 -16.34
CA ALA A 351 -27.27 1.78 -15.12
C ALA A 351 -28.77 2.09 -15.24
N ARG A 352 -29.21 2.57 -16.40
CA ARG A 352 -30.64 2.74 -16.73
C ARG A 352 -31.46 1.46 -16.59
N GLY A 353 -30.96 0.33 -17.11
CA GLY A 353 -31.65 -0.95 -16.98
C GLY A 353 -31.75 -1.45 -15.55
N ALA A 354 -30.72 -1.20 -14.72
CA ALA A 354 -30.79 -1.48 -13.28
C ALA A 354 -31.85 -0.60 -12.58
N LEU A 355 -31.89 0.70 -12.89
CA LEU A 355 -32.91 1.61 -12.36
C LEU A 355 -34.33 1.25 -12.81
N ASP A 356 -34.52 0.80 -14.06
CA ASP A 356 -35.81 0.28 -14.56
C ASP A 356 -36.26 -0.98 -13.78
N LEU A 357 -35.30 -1.85 -13.42
CA LEU A 357 -35.60 -3.04 -12.63
C LEU A 357 -36.06 -2.67 -11.20
N ILE A 358 -35.45 -1.65 -10.60
CA ILE A 358 -35.87 -1.12 -9.31
C ILE A 358 -37.24 -0.43 -9.42
N ALA A 359 -37.43 0.41 -10.43
CA ALA A 359 -38.69 1.13 -10.68
C ALA A 359 -39.88 0.19 -10.94
N SER A 360 -39.63 -0.99 -11.49
CA SER A 360 -40.64 -2.04 -11.70
C SER A 360 -40.87 -2.93 -10.47
N GLY A 361 -40.21 -2.65 -9.34
CA GLY A 361 -40.39 -3.38 -8.08
C GLY A 361 -39.58 -4.68 -7.98
N ASN A 362 -38.58 -4.87 -8.84
CA ASN A 362 -37.80 -6.11 -8.94
C ASN A 362 -36.40 -6.00 -8.30
N LEU A 363 -36.26 -5.17 -7.26
CA LEU A 363 -34.99 -4.93 -6.55
C LEU A 363 -34.28 -6.21 -6.08
N ASP A 364 -35.05 -7.20 -5.62
CA ASP A 364 -34.50 -8.47 -5.12
C ASP A 364 -33.64 -9.19 -6.16
N THR A 365 -33.91 -8.96 -7.45
CA THR A 365 -33.09 -9.48 -8.55
C THR A 365 -31.68 -8.89 -8.53
N LEU A 366 -31.53 -7.60 -8.24
CA LEU A 366 -30.21 -6.96 -8.09
C LEU A 366 -29.54 -7.37 -6.79
N LEU A 367 -30.28 -7.39 -5.67
CA LEU A 367 -29.72 -7.80 -4.39
C LEU A 367 -29.24 -9.26 -4.41
N GLY A 368 -29.90 -10.12 -5.20
CA GLY A 368 -29.51 -11.49 -5.46
C GLY A 368 -28.17 -11.65 -6.19
N LEU A 369 -27.65 -10.60 -6.84
CA LEU A 369 -26.32 -10.63 -7.46
C LEU A 369 -25.19 -10.63 -6.42
N VAL A 370 -25.47 -10.19 -5.19
CA VAL A 370 -24.50 -10.08 -4.11
C VAL A 370 -24.66 -11.24 -3.13
N GLU A 371 -23.69 -12.14 -3.11
CA GLU A 371 -23.60 -13.23 -2.13
C GLU A 371 -22.86 -12.78 -0.87
N VAL A 372 -23.53 -12.86 0.28
CA VAL A 372 -22.94 -12.60 1.61
C VAL A 372 -22.83 -13.93 2.36
N GLU A 373 -21.63 -14.33 2.78
CA GLU A 373 -21.44 -15.47 3.69
C GLU A 373 -21.86 -15.05 5.11
N SER A 374 -22.93 -15.65 5.64
CA SER A 374 -23.34 -15.50 7.03
C SER A 374 -22.78 -16.65 7.88
N THR A 375 -22.00 -16.33 8.91
CA THR A 375 -21.39 -17.33 9.81
C THR A 375 -22.28 -17.75 10.98
N THR A 376 -23.42 -17.08 11.23
CA THR A 376 -24.38 -17.40 12.30
C THR A 376 -25.81 -16.98 11.93
N ALA A 377 -26.83 -17.71 12.41
CA ALA A 377 -28.19 -17.70 11.83
C ALA A 377 -29.14 -16.58 12.31
N ASP A 378 -28.95 -15.99 13.50
CA ASP A 378 -30.03 -15.20 14.15
C ASP A 378 -29.78 -13.69 14.29
N GLU A 379 -28.56 -13.18 14.08
CA GLU A 379 -28.26 -11.72 14.01
C GLU A 379 -27.88 -11.25 12.59
N ALA A 380 -27.77 -12.18 11.63
CA ALA A 380 -27.14 -11.96 10.33
C ALA A 380 -28.08 -11.51 9.20
N GLY A 381 -29.41 -11.62 9.35
CA GLY A 381 -30.36 -11.33 8.27
C GLY A 381 -30.39 -9.86 7.87
N ASP A 382 -30.54 -8.97 8.85
CA ASP A 382 -30.65 -7.52 8.64
C ASP A 382 -29.31 -6.91 8.20
N THR A 383 -28.21 -7.31 8.85
CA THR A 383 -26.86 -6.87 8.48
C THR A 383 -26.43 -7.36 7.10
N ALA A 384 -26.79 -8.59 6.70
CA ALA A 384 -26.50 -9.08 5.36
C ALA A 384 -27.35 -8.38 4.29
N GLY A 385 -28.63 -8.10 4.57
CA GLY A 385 -29.49 -7.32 3.68
C GLY A 385 -28.95 -5.91 3.45
N GLU A 386 -28.55 -5.23 4.53
CA GLU A 386 -27.92 -3.91 4.48
C GLU A 386 -26.58 -3.93 3.73
N THR A 387 -25.76 -4.96 3.92
CA THR A 387 -24.49 -5.12 3.19
C THR A 387 -24.72 -5.28 1.68
N ARG A 388 -25.74 -6.07 1.27
CA ARG A 388 -26.12 -6.19 -0.14
C ARG A 388 -26.60 -4.86 -0.70
N ARG A 389 -27.45 -4.15 0.04
CA ARG A 389 -27.96 -2.82 -0.35
C ARG A 389 -26.83 -1.82 -0.57
N ARG A 390 -25.91 -1.69 0.38
CA ARG A 390 -24.73 -0.81 0.23
C ARG A 390 -23.84 -1.21 -0.95
N THR A 391 -23.63 -2.50 -1.14
CA THR A 391 -22.83 -2.99 -2.29
C THR A 391 -23.49 -2.63 -3.62
N ILE A 392 -24.80 -2.89 -3.77
CA ILE A 392 -25.53 -2.54 -4.98
C ILE A 392 -25.60 -1.03 -5.17
N ALA A 393 -25.84 -0.24 -4.12
CA ALA A 393 -25.85 1.21 -4.21
C ALA A 393 -24.51 1.77 -4.67
N ARG A 394 -23.39 1.31 -4.10
CA ARG A 394 -22.04 1.70 -4.52
C ARG A 394 -21.77 1.41 -6.00
N LEU A 395 -22.10 0.19 -6.44
CA LEU A 395 -21.82 -0.23 -7.82
C LEU A 395 -22.79 0.41 -8.83
N LEU A 396 -24.05 0.61 -8.45
CA LEU A 396 -25.02 1.33 -9.26
C LEU A 396 -24.66 2.81 -9.36
N GLY A 397 -24.23 3.42 -8.25
CA GLY A 397 -23.69 4.78 -8.22
C GLY A 397 -22.46 4.92 -9.12
N ALA A 398 -21.53 3.96 -9.08
CA ALA A 398 -20.39 3.92 -10.00
C ALA A 398 -20.82 3.75 -11.47
N ALA A 399 -21.84 2.95 -11.76
CA ALA A 399 -22.41 2.80 -13.10
C ALA A 399 -23.08 4.09 -13.60
N ILE A 400 -23.81 4.80 -12.75
CA ILE A 400 -24.37 6.12 -13.05
C ILE A 400 -23.25 7.11 -13.32
N ALA A 401 -22.22 7.18 -12.45
CA ALA A 401 -21.07 8.06 -12.63
C ALA A 401 -20.30 7.74 -13.93
N HIS A 402 -20.12 6.47 -14.25
CA HIS A 402 -19.49 6.03 -15.50
C HIS A 402 -20.26 6.49 -16.74
N GLU A 403 -21.60 6.39 -16.74
CA GLU A 403 -22.45 6.86 -17.84
C GLU A 403 -22.38 8.40 -17.96
N LEU A 404 -22.49 9.13 -16.84
CA LEU A 404 -22.40 10.59 -16.84
C LEU A 404 -21.03 11.11 -17.32
N VAL A 405 -19.94 10.48 -16.89
CA VAL A 405 -18.59 10.87 -17.32
C VAL A 405 -18.32 10.47 -18.77
N GLY A 406 -18.79 9.30 -19.21
CA GLY A 406 -18.61 8.83 -20.58
C GLY A 406 -19.35 9.67 -21.62
N GLU A 407 -20.40 10.37 -21.20
CA GLU A 407 -21.21 11.27 -22.03
C GLU A 407 -20.85 12.76 -21.83
N ASP A 408 -19.72 13.07 -21.18
CA ASP A 408 -19.26 14.43 -20.87
C ASP A 408 -20.26 15.28 -20.03
N LYS A 409 -21.15 14.63 -19.29
CA LYS A 409 -22.19 15.26 -18.44
C LYS A 409 -21.72 15.50 -17.00
N ALA A 410 -20.67 14.81 -16.59
CA ALA A 410 -20.03 15.02 -15.29
C ALA A 410 -18.52 14.79 -15.41
N ARG A 411 -17.77 15.33 -14.46
CA ARG A 411 -16.32 15.09 -14.34
C ARG A 411 -15.91 15.00 -12.90
N TYR A 412 -14.86 14.22 -12.64
CA TYR A 412 -14.26 14.17 -11.31
C TYR A 412 -13.39 15.41 -11.07
N GLU A 413 -13.62 16.06 -9.93
CA GLU A 413 -12.84 17.16 -9.42
C GLU A 413 -12.06 16.76 -8.17
N LEU A 414 -10.87 17.35 -8.05
CA LEU A 414 -10.02 17.22 -6.89
C LEU A 414 -10.72 17.77 -5.64
N SER A 415 -10.69 16.97 -4.57
CA SER A 415 -10.99 17.37 -3.21
C SER A 415 -9.79 17.00 -2.36
N TRP A 416 -9.32 17.90 -1.48
CA TRP A 416 -8.24 17.62 -0.53
C TRP A 416 -8.78 17.07 0.82
N ALA A 417 -10.06 17.27 1.06
CA ALA A 417 -10.76 16.85 2.26
C ALA A 417 -11.15 15.36 2.25
N GLY A 418 -11.29 14.75 1.08
CA GLY A 418 -11.84 13.40 0.96
C GLY A 418 -11.72 12.81 -0.44
N PRO A 419 -12.57 11.84 -0.81
CA PRO A 419 -12.59 11.31 -2.17
C PRO A 419 -12.87 12.42 -3.19
N TRP A 420 -12.41 12.23 -4.42
CA TRP A 420 -12.72 13.13 -5.52
C TRP A 420 -14.23 13.25 -5.76
N ARG A 421 -14.66 14.47 -6.08
CA ARG A 421 -16.08 14.80 -6.20
C ARG A 421 -16.53 14.66 -7.64
N LEU A 422 -17.68 14.05 -7.86
CA LEU A 422 -18.30 14.03 -9.18
C LEU A 422 -19.11 15.31 -9.34
N ILE A 423 -18.75 16.16 -10.29
CA ILE A 423 -19.42 17.44 -10.55
C ILE A 423 -20.10 17.38 -11.92
N ASP A 424 -21.37 17.74 -11.97
CA ASP A 424 -22.12 17.81 -13.24
C ASP A 424 -21.75 19.05 -14.09
N ILE A 425 -22.30 19.14 -15.30
CA ILE A 425 -22.11 20.30 -16.19
C ILE A 425 -22.64 21.63 -15.62
N ALA A 426 -23.54 21.60 -14.63
CA ALA A 426 -24.05 22.78 -13.93
C ALA A 426 -23.16 23.20 -12.74
N GLY A 427 -22.08 22.47 -12.48
CA GLY A 427 -21.19 22.71 -11.36
C GLY A 427 -21.74 22.22 -10.02
N GLN A 428 -22.77 21.38 -10.02
CA GLN A 428 -23.34 20.78 -8.81
C GLN A 428 -22.67 19.45 -8.52
N GLU A 429 -22.45 19.19 -7.23
CA GLU A 429 -21.92 17.93 -6.76
C GLU A 429 -22.98 16.83 -6.84
N VAL A 430 -22.59 15.69 -7.42
CA VAL A 430 -23.44 14.52 -7.63
C VAL A 430 -22.90 13.37 -6.78
N ASP A 431 -23.55 13.11 -5.65
CA ASP A 431 -23.29 11.89 -4.88
C ASP A 431 -24.08 10.71 -5.48
N ALA A 432 -23.50 10.10 -6.52
CA ALA A 432 -24.15 9.02 -7.25
C ALA A 432 -24.44 7.78 -6.38
N GLU A 433 -23.62 7.52 -5.35
CA GLU A 433 -23.84 6.40 -4.42
C GLU A 433 -25.05 6.66 -3.52
N SER A 434 -25.15 7.85 -2.93
CA SER A 434 -26.32 8.22 -2.11
C SER A 434 -27.61 8.25 -2.94
N LEU A 435 -27.56 8.81 -4.16
CA LEU A 435 -28.70 8.79 -5.09
C LEU A 435 -29.12 7.35 -5.45
N ALA A 436 -28.15 6.47 -5.71
CA ALA A 436 -28.42 5.07 -5.97
C ALA A 436 -29.00 4.36 -4.74
N TYR A 437 -28.52 4.68 -3.55
CA TYR A 437 -29.03 4.12 -2.29
C TYR A 437 -30.49 4.50 -2.04
N GLU A 438 -30.83 5.79 -2.18
CA GLU A 438 -32.22 6.27 -2.06
C GLU A 438 -33.15 5.63 -3.10
N ALA A 439 -32.65 5.37 -4.32
CA ALA A 439 -33.40 4.68 -5.35
C ALA A 439 -33.79 3.25 -4.94
N LEU A 440 -32.98 2.56 -4.14
CA LEU A 440 -33.30 1.21 -3.66
C LEU A 440 -34.54 1.20 -2.74
N ASP A 441 -34.85 2.30 -2.07
CA ASP A 441 -35.98 2.39 -1.13
C ASP A 441 -37.27 2.88 -1.78
N SER A 442 -37.21 3.41 -3.01
CA SER A 442 -38.37 4.00 -3.68
C SER A 442 -38.37 3.75 -5.19
N PRO A 443 -39.26 2.90 -5.70
CA PRO A 443 -39.43 2.70 -7.14
C PRO A 443 -39.75 4.00 -7.90
N GLY A 444 -40.50 4.91 -7.28
CA GLY A 444 -40.79 6.22 -7.86
C GLY A 444 -39.55 7.11 -7.95
N TYR A 445 -38.66 7.05 -6.96
CA TYR A 445 -37.38 7.76 -7.00
C TYR A 445 -36.44 7.14 -8.04
N ALA A 446 -36.37 5.81 -8.14
CA ALA A 446 -35.60 5.14 -9.18
C ALA A 446 -36.04 5.54 -10.59
N ALA A 447 -37.36 5.67 -10.82
CA ALA A 447 -37.90 6.16 -12.08
C ALA A 447 -37.52 7.63 -12.37
N ALA A 448 -37.53 8.48 -11.34
CA ALA A 448 -37.10 9.88 -11.45
C ALA A 448 -35.60 10.00 -11.71
N LEU A 449 -34.77 9.24 -11.00
CA LEU A 449 -33.31 9.20 -11.18
C LEU A 449 -32.95 8.71 -12.59
N ARG A 450 -33.63 7.68 -13.09
CA ARG A 450 -33.48 7.22 -14.47
C ARG A 450 -33.80 8.33 -15.48
N ALA A 451 -34.89 9.07 -15.25
CA ALA A 451 -35.29 10.18 -16.10
C ALA A 451 -34.28 11.34 -16.03
N TRP A 452 -33.66 11.59 -14.88
CA TRP A 452 -32.60 12.58 -14.72
C TRP A 452 -31.34 12.20 -15.48
N VAL A 453 -30.87 10.94 -15.38
CA VAL A 453 -29.75 10.42 -16.19
C VAL A 453 -30.05 10.59 -17.69
N HIS A 454 -31.31 10.36 -18.10
CA HIS A 454 -31.78 10.53 -19.48
C HIS A 454 -31.94 12.02 -19.90
N GLN A 455 -32.35 12.94 -19.03
CA GLN A 455 -32.64 14.33 -19.42
C GLN A 455 -31.41 15.10 -19.89
N LEU A 456 -30.23 14.60 -19.58
CA LEU A 456 -28.97 15.16 -20.05
C LEU A 456 -28.67 14.80 -21.53
N ASP A 457 -29.45 13.94 -22.20
CA ASP A 457 -29.24 13.46 -23.60
C ASP A 457 -29.53 14.47 -24.74
N ALA A 458 -29.82 15.73 -24.45
CA ALA A 458 -30.17 16.68 -25.50
C ALA A 458 -28.94 17.37 -26.15
N GLN A 459 -27.96 16.59 -26.63
CA GLN A 459 -27.16 16.83 -27.85
C GLN A 459 -25.93 15.90 -27.92
N VAL A 460 -25.92 14.97 -28.89
CA VAL A 460 -24.91 14.78 -29.96
C VAL A 460 -25.08 13.40 -30.59
N ASP A 461 -25.01 13.39 -31.93
CA ASP A 461 -25.38 12.32 -32.86
C ASP A 461 -24.52 11.04 -32.80
N THR A 462 -25.15 9.98 -33.32
CA THR A 462 -24.75 8.58 -33.45
C THR A 462 -23.71 8.32 -34.54
N GLU A 463 -22.77 7.38 -34.36
CA GLU A 463 -22.27 6.52 -35.46
C GLU A 463 -21.51 5.23 -34.99
N THR A 464 -22.14 4.08 -35.27
CA THR A 464 -21.66 2.82 -35.93
C THR A 464 -20.33 2.13 -35.57
N GLN A 465 -20.37 0.82 -35.24
CA GLN A 465 -19.80 -0.27 -36.10
C GLN A 465 -20.00 -1.72 -35.58
N GLU A 466 -20.46 -2.58 -36.50
CA GLU A 466 -20.51 -4.05 -36.44
C GLU A 466 -19.10 -4.69 -36.52
N ARG A 467 -18.94 -5.94 -36.04
CA ARG A 467 -18.14 -6.97 -36.73
C ARG A 467 -18.40 -8.42 -36.26
N ALA A 468 -18.30 -9.29 -37.27
CA ALA A 468 -18.64 -10.70 -37.36
C ALA A 468 -17.84 -11.67 -36.47
N SER A 469 -18.48 -12.79 -36.15
CA SER A 469 -17.89 -14.00 -35.57
C SER A 469 -17.54 -15.03 -36.67
N SER A 470 -16.36 -15.65 -36.56
CA SER A 470 -15.91 -16.75 -37.41
C SER A 470 -15.78 -18.04 -36.59
N ASP A 471 -16.32 -19.11 -37.16
CA ASP A 471 -16.31 -20.50 -36.71
C ASP A 471 -14.89 -21.05 -36.51
N THR A 472 -14.66 -21.82 -35.44
CA THR A 472 -13.56 -22.79 -35.37
C THR A 472 -13.95 -23.95 -34.47
N GLN A 473 -13.86 -25.18 -35.00
CA GLN A 473 -14.23 -26.44 -34.33
C GLN A 473 -13.48 -26.67 -33.00
N THR A 474 -14.26 -26.92 -31.94
CA THR A 474 -13.78 -27.25 -30.58
C THR A 474 -13.38 -28.74 -30.47
N PRO A 475 -12.26 -29.08 -29.79
CA PRO A 475 -11.97 -30.47 -29.39
C PRO A 475 -12.92 -30.93 -28.27
N ALA A 476 -13.00 -32.24 -28.04
CA ALA A 476 -13.89 -32.86 -27.04
C ALA A 476 -13.71 -32.26 -25.62
N PRO A 477 -14.81 -32.07 -24.86
CA PRO A 477 -14.77 -31.41 -23.56
C PRO A 477 -14.07 -32.25 -22.47
N PRO A 478 -13.42 -31.61 -21.47
CA PRO A 478 -12.84 -32.29 -20.31
C PRO A 478 -13.91 -32.87 -19.37
N ASP A 479 -13.59 -33.98 -18.69
CA ASP A 479 -14.50 -34.65 -17.75
C ASP A 479 -14.14 -34.40 -16.25
N GLY A 480 -13.00 -33.76 -15.92
CA GLY A 480 -12.67 -33.46 -14.51
C GLY A 480 -11.52 -32.47 -14.23
N PHE A 481 -11.54 -31.87 -13.02
CA PHE A 481 -10.46 -31.01 -12.49
C PHE A 481 -9.43 -31.80 -11.68
N ILE A 482 -8.15 -31.46 -11.83
CA ILE A 482 -7.02 -32.04 -11.09
C ILE A 482 -6.46 -31.05 -10.06
N GLY A 483 -6.56 -29.74 -10.33
CA GLY A 483 -6.19 -28.71 -9.37
C GLY A 483 -6.50 -27.29 -9.83
N ALA A 484 -6.47 -26.35 -8.89
CA ALA A 484 -6.83 -24.95 -9.08
C ALA A 484 -5.95 -24.00 -8.25
N LEU A 485 -5.55 -22.86 -8.82
CA LEU A 485 -4.68 -21.86 -8.21
C LEU A 485 -5.26 -20.45 -8.43
N ALA A 486 -5.42 -19.68 -7.34
CA ALA A 486 -5.84 -18.28 -7.39
C ALA A 486 -5.43 -17.50 -6.12
N PRO A 487 -5.21 -16.17 -6.19
CA PRO A 487 -5.19 -15.39 -7.41
C PRO A 487 -3.83 -15.51 -8.14
N ILE A 488 -3.89 -15.67 -9.46
CA ILE A 488 -2.76 -15.44 -10.36
C ILE A 488 -2.87 -14.05 -11.01
N SER A 489 -1.79 -13.57 -11.60
CA SER A 489 -1.72 -12.30 -12.33
C SER A 489 -0.92 -12.47 -13.63
N GLY A 490 -1.34 -11.79 -14.69
CA GLY A 490 -0.82 -11.98 -16.05
C GLY A 490 -1.96 -11.98 -17.05
N ASP A 491 -1.90 -11.10 -18.05
CA ASP A 491 -2.86 -10.98 -19.15
C ASP A 491 -4.35 -10.93 -18.74
N GLY A 492 -4.63 -10.40 -17.53
CA GLY A 492 -5.97 -10.26 -16.97
C GLY A 492 -6.56 -11.52 -16.32
N PHE A 493 -5.85 -12.65 -16.33
CA PHE A 493 -6.29 -13.88 -15.66
C PHE A 493 -6.17 -13.79 -14.14
N ARG A 494 -7.04 -14.51 -13.42
CA ARG A 494 -7.05 -14.58 -11.95
C ARG A 494 -7.10 -16.01 -11.41
N THR A 495 -7.52 -16.99 -12.20
CA THR A 495 -7.57 -18.40 -11.79
C THR A 495 -6.92 -19.28 -12.84
N LEU A 496 -6.07 -20.20 -12.42
CA LEU A 496 -5.53 -21.29 -13.23
C LEU A 496 -6.18 -22.60 -12.78
N LEU A 497 -6.76 -23.35 -13.72
CA LEU A 497 -7.27 -24.69 -13.50
C LEU A 497 -6.48 -25.69 -14.33
N VAL A 498 -6.27 -26.87 -13.77
CA VAL A 498 -5.63 -28.02 -14.41
C VAL A 498 -6.67 -29.11 -14.57
N THR A 499 -6.88 -29.60 -15.80
CA THR A 499 -7.77 -30.71 -16.11
C THR A 499 -7.00 -31.91 -16.63
N ASP A 500 -7.69 -33.02 -16.81
CA ASP A 500 -7.20 -34.23 -17.48
C ASP A 500 -6.72 -34.00 -18.93
N THR A 501 -7.24 -32.96 -19.59
CA THR A 501 -7.06 -32.71 -21.02
C THR A 501 -6.28 -31.43 -21.34
N GLY A 502 -6.13 -30.50 -20.38
CA GLY A 502 -5.31 -29.30 -20.56
C GLY A 502 -5.26 -28.34 -19.37
N LEU A 503 -4.83 -27.10 -19.66
CA LEU A 503 -4.86 -25.97 -18.73
C LEU A 503 -5.99 -25.00 -19.10
N MET A 504 -6.69 -24.46 -18.11
CA MET A 504 -7.64 -23.36 -18.29
C MET A 504 -7.20 -22.15 -17.48
N MET A 505 -7.18 -20.98 -18.12
CA MET A 505 -6.93 -19.71 -17.43
C MET A 505 -8.20 -18.86 -17.53
N LEU A 506 -8.71 -18.43 -16.38
CA LEU A 506 -9.99 -17.71 -16.29
C LEU A 506 -9.75 -16.26 -15.93
N LYS A 507 -10.35 -15.35 -16.69
CA LYS A 507 -10.52 -13.95 -16.29
C LYS A 507 -11.74 -13.87 -15.36
N PRO A 508 -11.66 -13.09 -14.27
CA PRO A 508 -12.74 -13.01 -13.29
C PRO A 508 -14.00 -12.44 -13.95
N SER A 509 -15.10 -13.16 -13.81
CA SER A 509 -16.44 -12.72 -14.23
C SER A 509 -16.96 -11.58 -13.35
N GLY A 510 -18.02 -10.89 -13.75
CA GLY A 510 -18.66 -9.84 -12.94
C GLY A 510 -19.11 -10.36 -11.58
N SER A 511 -19.73 -11.54 -11.57
CA SER A 511 -20.13 -12.23 -10.34
C SER A 511 -18.94 -12.66 -9.47
N ASP A 512 -17.80 -13.07 -10.05
CA ASP A 512 -16.58 -13.36 -9.30
C ASP A 512 -15.98 -12.11 -8.65
N ARG A 513 -16.05 -10.95 -9.32
CA ARG A 513 -15.59 -9.66 -8.78
C ARG A 513 -16.50 -9.16 -7.65
N LEU A 514 -17.81 -9.35 -7.76
CA LEU A 514 -18.76 -9.09 -6.67
C LEU A 514 -18.42 -9.91 -5.43
N ALA A 515 -18.25 -11.23 -5.59
CA ALA A 515 -17.98 -12.14 -4.48
C ALA A 515 -16.61 -11.89 -3.82
N THR A 516 -15.59 -11.49 -4.59
CA THR A 516 -14.25 -11.17 -4.06
C THR A 516 -14.17 -9.78 -3.43
N GLY A 517 -14.89 -8.78 -3.95
CA GLY A 517 -15.00 -7.45 -3.34
C GLY A 517 -15.62 -7.46 -1.95
N LEU A 518 -16.59 -8.36 -1.68
CA LEU A 518 -17.10 -8.58 -0.33
C LEU A 518 -16.09 -9.29 0.59
N ALA A 519 -15.29 -10.22 0.07
CA ALA A 519 -14.34 -10.98 0.88
C ALA A 519 -13.20 -10.13 1.46
N SER A 520 -12.75 -9.09 0.73
CA SER A 520 -11.79 -8.11 1.24
C SER A 520 -12.32 -7.30 2.42
N VAL A 521 -13.65 -7.19 2.57
CA VAL A 521 -14.31 -6.47 3.67
C VAL A 521 -14.61 -7.41 4.85
N THR A 522 -14.87 -8.70 4.59
CA THR A 522 -15.30 -9.66 5.62
C THR A 522 -14.23 -10.68 6.07
N SER A 523 -12.94 -10.34 5.94
CA SER A 523 -11.79 -11.17 6.36
C SER A 523 -11.62 -12.53 5.64
N GLY A 524 -12.28 -12.72 4.48
CA GLY A 524 -12.18 -13.93 3.66
C GLY A 524 -11.00 -13.91 2.68
N SER A 525 -10.49 -15.08 2.27
CA SER A 525 -9.41 -15.21 1.25
C SER A 525 -10.00 -15.10 -0.17
N PRO A 526 -9.67 -14.06 -0.95
CA PRO A 526 -10.19 -13.90 -2.32
C PRO A 526 -9.82 -15.06 -3.24
N GLY A 527 -8.64 -15.66 -3.05
CA GLY A 527 -8.17 -16.81 -3.83
C GLY A 527 -9.02 -18.06 -3.63
N ARG A 528 -9.42 -18.34 -2.39
CA ARG A 528 -10.24 -19.52 -2.06
C ARG A 528 -11.63 -19.42 -2.70
N LYS A 529 -12.23 -18.22 -2.70
CA LYS A 529 -13.52 -17.98 -3.35
C LYS A 529 -13.45 -18.13 -4.87
N LEU A 530 -12.39 -17.61 -5.49
CA LEU A 530 -12.18 -17.77 -6.94
C LEU A 530 -12.01 -19.24 -7.35
N ILE A 531 -11.36 -20.04 -6.51
CA ILE A 531 -11.20 -21.49 -6.74
C ILE A 531 -12.55 -22.21 -6.60
N GLN A 532 -13.27 -22.01 -5.49
CA GLN A 532 -14.56 -22.68 -5.26
C GLN A 532 -15.56 -22.38 -6.38
N ARG A 533 -15.74 -21.10 -6.72
CA ARG A 533 -16.63 -20.67 -7.81
C ARG A 533 -16.21 -21.20 -9.18
N ALA A 534 -14.93 -21.48 -9.40
CA ALA A 534 -14.47 -22.11 -10.62
C ALA A 534 -14.80 -23.62 -10.63
N LEU A 535 -14.59 -24.31 -9.50
CA LEU A 535 -14.82 -25.74 -9.38
C LEU A 535 -16.31 -26.14 -9.33
N ASP A 536 -17.21 -25.22 -8.97
CA ASP A 536 -18.66 -25.42 -8.98
C ASP A 536 -19.26 -25.52 -10.40
N ARG A 537 -18.51 -25.13 -11.44
CA ARG A 537 -18.92 -25.20 -12.85
C ARG A 537 -18.25 -26.38 -13.54
N SER A 538 -18.93 -26.98 -14.52
CA SER A 538 -18.33 -28.11 -15.23
C SER A 538 -17.14 -27.66 -16.11
N PRO A 539 -16.10 -28.50 -16.28
CA PRO A 539 -14.97 -28.16 -17.16
C PRO A 539 -15.42 -27.83 -18.60
N ALA A 540 -16.46 -28.52 -19.11
CA ALA A 540 -17.03 -28.26 -20.43
C ALA A 540 -17.64 -26.86 -20.56
N GLU A 541 -18.37 -26.42 -19.53
CA GLU A 541 -18.97 -25.08 -19.45
C GLU A 541 -17.89 -23.99 -19.39
N LEU A 542 -16.85 -24.20 -18.58
CA LEU A 542 -15.75 -23.24 -18.47
C LEU A 542 -14.93 -23.14 -19.76
N ALA A 543 -14.70 -24.26 -20.45
CA ALA A 543 -13.99 -24.26 -21.74
C ALA A 543 -14.72 -23.50 -22.84
N ALA A 544 -16.06 -23.46 -22.78
CA ALA A 544 -16.89 -22.72 -23.73
C ALA A 544 -17.06 -21.23 -23.38
N ALA A 545 -16.66 -20.82 -22.17
CA ALA A 545 -16.84 -19.45 -21.71
C ALA A 545 -15.84 -18.47 -22.38
N SER A 546 -16.33 -17.31 -22.81
CA SER A 546 -15.53 -16.29 -23.52
C SER A 546 -14.43 -15.63 -22.67
N ASN A 547 -14.49 -15.79 -21.36
CA ASN A 547 -13.50 -15.32 -20.39
C ASN A 547 -12.45 -16.39 -20.03
N THR A 548 -12.47 -17.54 -20.70
CA THR A 548 -11.55 -18.66 -20.46
C THR A 548 -10.61 -18.85 -21.65
N ALA A 549 -9.33 -19.01 -21.37
CA ALA A 549 -8.36 -19.54 -22.32
C ALA A 549 -8.08 -21.01 -21.99
N TYR A 550 -8.56 -21.93 -22.84
CA TYR A 550 -8.29 -23.36 -22.72
C TYR A 550 -7.16 -23.79 -23.65
N ILE A 551 -6.18 -24.51 -23.10
CA ILE A 551 -5.00 -24.99 -23.83
C ILE A 551 -4.84 -26.49 -23.60
N PRO A 552 -5.11 -27.33 -24.62
CA PRO A 552 -4.89 -28.77 -24.53
C PRO A 552 -3.41 -29.13 -24.28
N TRP A 553 -3.15 -30.22 -23.54
CA TRP A 553 -1.79 -30.65 -23.19
C TRP A 553 -0.85 -30.87 -24.39
N ASN A 554 -1.40 -31.27 -25.54
CA ASN A 554 -0.65 -31.50 -26.78
C ASN A 554 -0.26 -30.18 -27.49
N GLN A 555 -0.89 -29.06 -27.16
CA GLN A 555 -0.58 -27.74 -27.73
C GLN A 555 0.47 -26.96 -26.93
N ILE A 556 0.74 -27.35 -25.68
CA ILE A 556 1.75 -26.73 -24.83
C ILE A 556 3.15 -27.22 -25.26
N ARG A 557 3.96 -26.34 -25.82
CA ARG A 557 5.33 -26.65 -26.24
C ARG A 557 6.28 -26.71 -25.05
N ALA A 558 6.17 -25.75 -24.14
CA ALA A 558 6.98 -25.68 -22.93
C ALA A 558 6.21 -24.96 -21.82
N LEU A 559 6.45 -25.37 -20.58
CA LEU A 559 6.02 -24.65 -19.38
C LEU A 559 7.22 -24.52 -18.43
N HIS A 560 7.59 -23.28 -18.11
CA HIS A 560 8.73 -22.97 -17.26
C HIS A 560 8.24 -22.33 -15.96
N LEU A 561 8.40 -23.05 -14.84
CA LEU A 561 8.07 -22.58 -13.51
C LEU A 561 9.32 -21.96 -12.87
N LYS A 562 9.23 -20.72 -12.38
CA LYS A 562 10.30 -20.03 -11.66
C LYS A 562 9.86 -19.75 -10.23
N GLN A 563 10.73 -20.05 -9.27
CA GLN A 563 10.48 -19.72 -7.87
C GLN A 563 11.56 -18.77 -7.31
N SER A 564 11.15 -17.57 -6.93
CA SER A 564 12.03 -16.61 -6.26
C SER A 564 12.08 -16.86 -4.74
N SER A 565 13.23 -16.59 -4.12
CA SER A 565 13.39 -16.58 -2.66
C SER A 565 12.54 -15.51 -1.95
N SER A 566 11.95 -14.58 -2.69
CA SER A 566 11.03 -13.54 -2.20
C SER A 566 9.57 -13.99 -2.09
N GLY A 567 9.25 -15.27 -2.33
CA GLY A 567 7.88 -15.78 -2.29
C GLY A 567 7.04 -15.46 -3.52
N ARG A 568 7.65 -14.87 -4.57
CA ARG A 568 7.04 -14.66 -5.88
C ARG A 568 7.32 -15.87 -6.78
N ARG A 569 6.29 -16.37 -7.44
CA ARG A 569 6.36 -17.51 -8.36
C ARG A 569 5.80 -17.08 -9.71
N SER A 570 6.33 -17.65 -10.78
CA SER A 570 5.80 -17.43 -12.12
C SER A 570 5.83 -18.70 -12.97
N ALA A 571 4.88 -18.83 -13.89
CA ALA A 571 4.84 -19.88 -14.89
C ALA A 571 4.74 -19.25 -16.28
N ASP A 572 5.74 -19.49 -17.12
CA ASP A 572 5.77 -19.10 -18.52
C ASP A 572 5.29 -20.27 -19.37
N ILE A 573 4.15 -20.13 -20.04
CA ILE A 573 3.54 -21.15 -20.89
C ILE A 573 3.78 -20.74 -22.35
N THR A 574 4.32 -21.64 -23.17
CA THR A 574 4.51 -21.41 -24.61
C THR A 574 3.81 -22.50 -25.41
N THR A 575 3.03 -22.13 -26.42
CA THR A 575 2.34 -23.08 -27.32
C THR A 575 3.14 -23.36 -28.59
N ALA A 576 2.74 -24.41 -29.32
CA ALA A 576 3.35 -24.74 -30.61
C ALA A 576 3.17 -23.64 -31.68
N THR A 577 2.16 -22.78 -31.55
CA THR A 577 1.87 -21.66 -32.46
C THR A 577 2.62 -20.37 -32.09
N GLY A 578 3.41 -20.38 -31.01
CA GLY A 578 4.19 -19.22 -30.56
C GLY A 578 3.42 -18.25 -29.64
N ILE A 579 2.14 -18.51 -29.35
CA ILE A 579 1.37 -17.79 -28.33
C ILE A 579 1.87 -18.24 -26.96
N GLY A 580 2.12 -17.31 -26.05
CA GLY A 580 2.54 -17.61 -24.69
C GLY A 580 1.93 -16.69 -23.65
N TRP A 581 1.90 -17.18 -22.41
CA TRP A 581 1.35 -16.47 -21.25
C TRP A 581 2.36 -16.53 -20.10
N SER A 582 2.50 -15.43 -19.38
CA SER A 582 3.33 -15.34 -18.17
C SER A 582 2.42 -15.10 -16.96
N LEU A 583 2.23 -16.15 -16.18
CA LEU A 583 1.42 -16.12 -14.96
C LEU A 583 2.30 -15.88 -13.75
N HIS A 584 1.84 -15.07 -12.80
CA HIS A 584 2.57 -14.68 -11.60
C HIS A 584 1.68 -14.77 -10.37
N TRP A 585 2.20 -15.29 -9.27
CA TRP A 585 1.49 -15.32 -7.99
C TRP A 585 2.47 -15.26 -6.81
N THR A 586 1.94 -15.02 -5.62
CA THR A 586 2.71 -14.97 -4.37
C THR A 586 2.32 -16.13 -3.46
N ASP A 587 2.98 -16.25 -2.30
CA ASP A 587 2.58 -17.21 -1.26
C ASP A 587 1.19 -16.94 -0.65
N ALA A 588 0.54 -15.81 -1.00
CA ALA A 588 -0.85 -15.53 -0.64
C ALA A 588 -1.87 -16.22 -1.55
N ALA A 589 -1.43 -16.84 -2.66
CA ALA A 589 -2.31 -17.61 -3.52
C ALA A 589 -2.68 -18.95 -2.88
N GLU A 590 -3.97 -19.26 -2.96
CA GLU A 590 -4.55 -20.52 -2.50
C GLU A 590 -4.39 -21.57 -3.60
N VAL A 591 -4.21 -22.82 -3.19
CA VAL A 591 -4.05 -23.97 -4.09
C VAL A 591 -4.97 -25.08 -3.62
N GLU A 592 -5.73 -25.64 -4.55
CA GLU A 592 -6.54 -26.83 -4.34
C GLU A 592 -6.12 -27.93 -5.33
N GLY A 593 -6.03 -29.17 -4.86
CA GLY A 593 -5.59 -30.31 -5.68
C GLY A 593 -4.08 -30.34 -6.00
N HIS A 594 -3.71 -31.06 -7.05
CA HIS A 594 -2.32 -31.41 -7.37
C HIS A 594 -1.87 -30.83 -8.73
N ILE A 595 -1.70 -29.51 -8.77
CA ILE A 595 -1.35 -28.76 -10.00
C ILE A 595 -0.03 -29.22 -10.62
N TRP A 596 1.09 -29.00 -9.93
CA TRP A 596 2.42 -29.22 -10.51
C TRP A 596 2.75 -30.70 -10.74
N PRO A 597 2.38 -31.65 -9.87
CA PRO A 597 2.51 -33.08 -10.17
C PRO A 597 1.75 -33.51 -11.43
N ALA A 598 0.56 -32.93 -11.69
CA ALA A 598 -0.21 -33.22 -12.90
C ALA A 598 0.44 -32.60 -14.14
N VAL A 599 0.92 -31.34 -14.04
CA VAL A 599 1.65 -30.68 -15.12
C VAL A 599 2.91 -31.48 -15.49
N ASP A 600 3.68 -31.96 -14.50
CA ASP A 600 4.84 -32.81 -14.72
C ASP A 600 4.46 -34.15 -15.39
N HIS A 601 3.37 -34.78 -14.96
CA HIS A 601 2.86 -36.01 -15.56
C HIS A 601 2.52 -35.86 -17.06
N TYR A 602 1.81 -34.80 -17.44
CA TYR A 602 1.36 -34.60 -18.83
C TYR A 602 2.42 -33.96 -19.75
N LEU A 603 3.29 -33.10 -19.23
CA LEU A 603 4.30 -32.40 -20.02
C LEU A 603 5.66 -33.10 -20.02
N GLY A 604 6.01 -33.84 -18.96
CA GLY A 604 7.29 -34.51 -18.80
C GLY A 604 8.45 -33.54 -19.04
N ARG A 605 9.34 -33.86 -19.99
CA ARG A 605 10.51 -33.02 -20.35
C ARG A 605 10.17 -31.62 -20.87
N ARG A 606 8.90 -31.34 -21.19
CA ARG A 606 8.41 -30.00 -21.60
C ARG A 606 8.10 -29.10 -20.40
N PHE A 607 8.11 -29.64 -19.18
CA PHE A 607 7.99 -28.89 -17.94
C PHE A 607 9.36 -28.76 -17.28
N THR A 608 9.77 -27.54 -16.93
CA THR A 608 11.00 -27.30 -16.17
C THR A 608 10.74 -26.38 -14.99
N VAL A 609 11.53 -26.55 -13.93
CA VAL A 609 11.44 -25.77 -12.70
C VAL A 609 12.81 -25.18 -12.38
N ASP A 610 12.86 -23.86 -12.20
CA ASP A 610 14.02 -23.07 -11.78
C ASP A 610 13.92 -22.60 -10.33
#